data_AF-A0A7W2R415-F1
#
_entry.id   AF-A0A7W2R415-F1
#
_cell.length_a   1.000
_cell.length_b   1.000
_cell.length_c   1.000
_cell.angle_alpha   90.00
_cell.angle_beta   90.00
_cell.angle_gamma   90.00
#
_symmetry.space_group_name_H-M   'P 1'
#
loop_
_entity.id
_entity.type
_entity.pdbx_description
1 polymer ?
#
loop_
_entity_poly.entity_id
_entity_poly.type
_entity_poly.pdbx_seq_one_letter_code
_entity_poly.pdbx_strand_id
1 'polypeptide(L)'
;MNQLYHTIGISKQAVSQYARRQAVFDGRVSQLILEADDLREDHPGCGVEKMYDILNPDFIGRDRFIETMMDLGYRIKRKKNYKRTTIAGKKFYPNLIKGLRINAPNVL
;
A
#
# COMPACT_ATOMS: atom_id res chain seq x y z
N MET A 1 -19.43 -36.55 4.55
CA MET A 1 -19.46 -35.08 4.76
C MET A 1 -20.23 -34.64 6.00
N ASN A 2 -21.47 -35.09 6.25
CA ASN A 2 -22.21 -34.67 7.46
C ASN A 2 -21.53 -35.07 8.79
N GLN A 3 -20.88 -36.24 8.85
CA GLN A 3 -20.10 -36.63 10.02
C GLN A 3 -18.98 -35.62 10.33
N LEU A 4 -18.23 -35.17 9.32
CA LEU A 4 -17.16 -34.18 9.47
C LEU A 4 -17.66 -32.88 10.12
N TYR A 5 -18.79 -32.36 9.63
CA TYR A 5 -19.40 -31.14 10.17
C TYR A 5 -19.81 -31.32 11.63
N HIS A 6 -20.33 -32.50 11.98
CA HIS A 6 -20.70 -32.81 13.37
C HIS A 6 -19.47 -32.94 14.28
N THR A 7 -18.38 -33.57 13.81
CA THR A 7 -17.14 -33.72 14.59
C THR A 7 -16.45 -32.38 14.87
N ILE A 8 -16.56 -31.42 13.94
CA ILE A 8 -15.96 -30.07 14.06
C ILE A 8 -16.91 -29.08 14.76
N GLY A 9 -18.17 -29.47 15.01
CA GLY A 9 -19.16 -28.61 15.67
C GLY A 9 -19.72 -27.49 14.80
N ILE A 10 -19.70 -27.63 13.46
CA ILE A 10 -20.18 -26.62 12.52
C ILE A 10 -21.42 -27.15 11.78
N SER A 11 -22.42 -26.31 11.54
CA SER A 11 -23.61 -26.73 10.77
C SER A 11 -23.35 -26.73 9.26
N LYS A 12 -24.00 -27.64 8.53
CA LYS A 12 -23.94 -27.68 7.05
C LYS A 12 -24.40 -26.35 6.43
N GLN A 13 -25.40 -25.71 7.03
CA GLN A 13 -25.91 -24.40 6.62
C GLN A 13 -24.85 -23.31 6.80
N ALA A 14 -24.12 -23.31 7.92
CA ALA A 14 -23.05 -22.36 8.17
C ALA A 14 -21.93 -22.48 7.12
N VAL A 15 -21.52 -23.70 6.77
CA VAL A 15 -20.52 -23.94 5.72
C VAL A 15 -21.01 -23.44 4.35
N SER A 16 -22.26 -23.75 3.99
CA SER A 16 -22.85 -23.27 2.73
C SER A 16 -22.95 -21.74 2.66
N GLN A 17 -23.38 -21.10 3.76
CA GLN A 17 -23.43 -19.64 3.86
C GLN A 17 -22.05 -18.99 3.79
N TYR A 18 -21.05 -19.61 4.43
CA TYR A 18 -19.67 -19.17 4.33
C TYR A 18 -19.16 -19.27 2.90
N ALA A 19 -19.32 -20.42 2.24
CA ALA A 19 -18.90 -20.62 0.85
C ALA A 19 -19.55 -19.60 -0.10
N ARG A 20 -20.85 -19.31 0.09
CA ARG A 20 -21.55 -18.28 -0.70
C ARG A 20 -20.96 -16.88 -0.47
N ARG A 21 -20.69 -16.51 0.79
CA ARG A 21 -20.07 -15.21 1.11
C ARG A 21 -18.65 -15.12 0.56
N GLN A 22 -17.89 -16.21 0.60
CA GLN A 22 -16.54 -16.27 0.07
C GLN A 22 -16.55 -16.08 -1.46
N ALA A 23 -17.44 -16.75 -2.20
CA ALA A 23 -17.54 -16.58 -3.64
C ALA A 23 -17.86 -15.13 -4.06
N VAL A 24 -18.73 -14.43 -3.30
CA VAL A 24 -19.02 -13.01 -3.54
C VAL A 24 -17.81 -12.14 -3.23
N PHE A 25 -17.11 -12.42 -2.12
CA PHE A 25 -15.89 -11.71 -1.76
C PHE A 25 -14.80 -11.88 -2.83
N ASP A 26 -14.55 -13.10 -3.29
CA ASP A 26 -13.55 -13.42 -4.32
C ASP A 26 -13.86 -12.70 -5.65
N GLY A 27 -15.14 -12.60 -6.02
CA GLY A 27 -15.58 -11.82 -7.18
C GLY A 27 -15.27 -10.33 -7.04
N ARG A 28 -15.55 -9.73 -5.87
CA ARG A 28 -15.24 -8.32 -5.61
C ARG A 28 -13.73 -8.05 -5.57
N VAL A 29 -12.95 -8.97 -4.97
CA VAL A 29 -11.48 -8.86 -4.97
C VAL A 29 -10.94 -8.93 -6.40
N SER A 30 -11.48 -9.81 -7.25
CA SER A 30 -11.06 -9.91 -8.65
C SER A 30 -11.29 -8.60 -9.41
N GLN A 31 -12.43 -7.94 -9.19
CA GLN A 31 -12.69 -6.61 -9.76
C GLN A 31 -11.72 -5.56 -9.21
N LEU A 32 -11.50 -5.55 -7.89
CA LEU A 32 -10.58 -4.62 -7.23
C LEU A 32 -9.15 -4.72 -7.75
N ILE A 33 -8.70 -5.93 -8.11
CA ILE A 33 -7.38 -6.16 -8.71
C ILE A 33 -7.26 -5.46 -10.06
N LEU A 34 -8.29 -5.52 -10.90
CA LEU A 34 -8.29 -4.83 -12.20
C LEU A 34 -8.19 -3.31 -12.01
N GLU A 35 -9.00 -2.74 -11.11
CA GLU A 35 -8.97 -1.31 -10.79
C GLU A 35 -7.60 -0.88 -10.21
N ALA A 36 -6.99 -1.75 -9.40
CA ALA A 36 -5.67 -1.50 -8.84
C ALA A 36 -4.55 -1.57 -9.89
N ASP A 37 -4.67 -2.45 -10.88
CA ASP A 37 -3.74 -2.53 -12.00
C ASP A 37 -3.83 -1.28 -12.87
N ASP A 38 -5.04 -0.85 -13.23
CA ASP A 38 -5.27 0.41 -13.96
C ASP A 38 -4.64 1.60 -13.20
N LEU A 39 -4.85 1.69 -11.89
CA LEU A 39 -4.24 2.74 -11.06
C LEU A 39 -2.71 2.66 -11.04
N ARG A 40 -2.11 1.47 -11.13
CA ARG A 40 -0.64 1.33 -11.21
C ARG A 40 -0.10 1.73 -12.57
N GLU A 41 -0.84 1.50 -13.65
CA GLU A 41 -0.45 1.95 -14.98
C GLU A 41 -0.33 3.47 -15.02
N ASP A 42 -1.32 4.17 -14.47
CA ASP A 42 -1.31 5.63 -14.36
C ASP A 42 -0.29 6.14 -13.33
N HIS A 43 -0.12 5.41 -12.22
CA HIS A 43 0.68 5.84 -11.07
C HIS A 43 1.60 4.72 -10.54
N PRO A 44 2.72 4.41 -11.21
CA PRO A 44 3.58 3.27 -10.86
C PRO A 44 4.26 3.39 -9.48
N GLY A 45 4.38 4.62 -8.96
CA GLY A 45 4.91 4.92 -7.63
C GLY A 45 3.87 4.91 -6.51
N CYS A 46 2.60 4.63 -6.81
CA CYS A 46 1.53 4.57 -5.82
C CYS A 46 1.79 3.43 -4.84
N GLY A 47 1.78 3.74 -3.54
CA GLY A 47 1.88 2.74 -2.48
C GLY A 47 0.53 2.11 -2.21
N VAL A 48 0.54 0.84 -1.77
CA VAL A 48 -0.67 0.06 -1.48
C VAL A 48 -1.60 0.77 -0.50
N GLU A 49 -1.05 1.43 0.52
CA GLU A 49 -1.86 2.22 1.46
C GLU A 49 -2.61 3.37 0.78
N LYS A 50 -1.94 4.15 -0.08
CA LYS A 50 -2.62 5.24 -0.81
C LYS A 50 -3.62 4.70 -1.82
N MET A 51 -3.33 3.55 -2.41
CA MET A 51 -4.23 2.87 -3.33
C MET A 51 -5.54 2.50 -2.63
N TYR A 52 -5.51 2.10 -1.35
CA TYR A 52 -6.72 1.89 -0.57
C TYR A 52 -7.56 3.16 -0.44
N ASP A 53 -6.92 4.30 -0.14
CA ASP A 53 -7.64 5.57 0.01
C ASP A 53 -8.26 6.06 -1.31
N ILE A 54 -7.63 5.74 -2.45
CA ILE A 54 -8.11 6.11 -3.79
C ILE A 54 -9.26 5.19 -4.23
N LEU A 55 -9.10 3.87 -4.10
CA LEU A 55 -10.10 2.89 -4.51
C LEU A 55 -11.29 2.83 -3.54
N ASN A 56 -11.05 3.15 -2.26
CA ASN A 56 -12.01 3.19 -1.16
C ASN A 56 -13.04 2.03 -1.19
N PRO A 57 -12.59 0.77 -1.14
CA PRO A 57 -13.48 -0.38 -1.27
C PRO A 57 -14.40 -0.53 -0.05
N ASP A 58 -15.69 -0.82 -0.27
CA ASP A 58 -16.72 -0.88 0.77
C ASP A 58 -16.72 -2.18 1.62
N PHE A 59 -16.03 -3.22 1.14
CA PHE A 59 -16.17 -4.59 1.63
C PHE A 59 -14.93 -5.14 2.34
N ILE A 60 -13.80 -4.42 2.30
CA ILE A 60 -12.52 -4.84 2.86
C ILE A 60 -11.91 -3.70 3.67
N GLY A 61 -11.43 -4.00 4.88
CA GLY A 61 -10.72 -3.01 5.68
C GLY A 61 -9.29 -2.79 5.18
N ARG A 62 -8.74 -1.61 5.49
CA ARG A 62 -7.39 -1.16 5.10
C ARG A 62 -6.30 -2.21 5.34
N ASP A 63 -6.21 -2.78 6.53
CA ASP A 63 -5.11 -3.69 6.87
C ASP A 63 -5.18 -5.00 6.07
N ARG A 64 -6.39 -5.57 5.94
CA ARG A 64 -6.62 -6.78 5.13
C ARG A 64 -6.39 -6.51 3.64
N PHE A 65 -6.74 -5.33 3.16
CA PHE A 65 -6.42 -4.90 1.80
C PHE A 65 -4.91 -4.85 1.58
N ILE A 66 -4.17 -4.19 2.49
CA ILE A 66 -2.71 -4.09 2.40
C ILE A 66 -2.08 -5.48 2.40
N GLU A 67 -2.48 -6.37 3.29
CA GLU A 67 -1.99 -7.76 3.34
C GLU A 67 -2.25 -8.49 2.02
N THR A 68 -3.50 -8.48 1.54
CA THR A 68 -3.90 -9.15 0.29
C THR A 68 -3.11 -8.64 -0.91
N MET A 69 -2.97 -7.33 -1.08
CA MET A 69 -2.25 -6.74 -2.21
C MET A 69 -0.73 -7.00 -2.10
N MET A 70 -0.16 -7.01 -0.89
CA MET A 70 1.24 -7.33 -0.69
C MET A 70 1.56 -8.80 -1.04
N ASP A 71 0.62 -9.71 -0.80
CA ASP A 71 0.72 -11.12 -1.17
C ASP A 71 0.53 -11.34 -2.67
N LEU A 72 -0.30 -10.53 -3.32
CA LEU A 72 -0.44 -10.49 -4.80
C LEU A 72 0.77 -9.86 -5.51
N GLY A 73 1.78 -9.39 -4.76
CA GLY A 73 3.03 -8.90 -5.33
C GLY A 73 3.08 -7.40 -5.58
N TYR A 74 2.14 -6.62 -5.03
CA TYR A 74 2.12 -5.15 -5.19
C TYR A 74 3.23 -4.42 -4.43
N ARG A 75 4.18 -5.15 -3.83
CA ARG A 75 5.34 -4.60 -3.13
C ARG A 75 6.15 -3.68 -4.04
N ILE A 76 6.47 -2.49 -3.54
CA ILE A 76 7.38 -1.57 -4.23
C ILE A 76 8.78 -2.20 -4.23
N LYS A 77 9.26 -2.60 -5.41
CA LYS A 77 10.63 -3.11 -5.58
C LYS A 77 11.62 -1.96 -5.42
N ARG A 78 12.37 -1.96 -4.33
CA ARG A 78 13.50 -1.03 -4.15
C ARG A 78 14.64 -1.42 -5.09
N LYS A 79 14.92 -0.59 -6.11
CA LYS A 79 16.15 -0.72 -6.90
C LYS A 79 17.32 -0.25 -6.04
N LYS A 80 18.26 -1.16 -5.73
CA LYS A 80 19.52 -0.77 -5.06
C LYS A 80 20.34 0.07 -6.04
N ASN A 81 20.71 1.27 -5.63
CA ASN A 81 21.66 2.08 -6.39
C ASN A 81 23.08 1.65 -6.00
N TYR A 82 23.76 0.93 -6.88
CA TYR A 82 25.14 0.48 -6.65
C TYR A 82 26.16 1.60 -6.85
N LYS A 83 25.75 2.70 -7.50
CA LYS A 83 26.61 3.87 -7.69
C LYS A 83 26.53 4.75 -6.46
N ARG A 84 27.68 5.01 -5.85
CA ARG A 84 27.83 6.03 -4.83
C ARG A 84 27.55 7.40 -5.46
N THR A 85 26.41 8.00 -5.15
CA THR A 85 26.00 9.33 -5.64
C THR A 85 26.63 10.46 -4.84
N THR A 86 27.02 10.18 -3.60
CA THR A 86 27.60 11.17 -2.69
C THR A 86 29.01 10.74 -2.28
N ILE A 87 29.99 11.45 -2.82
CA ILE A 87 31.36 11.41 -2.32
C ILE A 87 31.46 12.54 -1.30
N ALA A 88 31.81 12.20 -0.06
CA ALA A 88 32.06 13.20 0.97
C ALA A 88 33.32 14.00 0.58
N GLY A 89 33.12 15.11 -0.10
CA GLY A 89 34.15 16.09 -0.41
C GLY A 89 34.17 17.21 0.63
N LYS A 90 35.31 17.87 0.77
CA LYS A 90 35.43 19.13 1.52
C LYS A 90 34.76 20.27 0.71
N LYS A 91 33.43 20.24 0.58
CA LYS A 91 32.68 21.39 0.06
C LYS A 91 32.48 22.39 1.20
N PHE A 92 33.43 23.30 1.32
CA PHE A 92 33.29 24.47 2.18
C PHE A 92 32.46 25.52 1.43
N TYR A 93 31.13 25.44 1.56
CA TYR A 93 30.31 26.58 1.21
C TYR A 93 30.55 27.66 2.28
N PRO A 94 30.89 28.90 1.89
CA PRO A 94 31.02 29.97 2.86
C PRO A 94 29.69 30.16 3.58
N ASN A 95 29.74 30.27 4.91
CA ASN A 95 28.54 30.52 5.71
C ASN A 95 28.08 31.97 5.46
N LEU A 96 27.10 32.14 4.57
CA LEU A 96 26.58 33.45 4.15
C LEU A 96 25.80 34.18 5.25
N ILE A 97 25.37 33.48 6.30
CA ILE A 97 24.66 34.09 7.45
C ILE A 97 25.62 34.48 8.58
N LYS A 98 26.88 34.04 8.55
CA LYS A 98 27.85 34.32 9.61
C LYS A 98 28.23 35.80 9.60
N GLY A 99 27.78 36.54 10.60
CA GLY A 99 28.01 37.99 10.71
C GLY A 99 26.89 38.85 10.11
N LEU A 100 25.82 38.24 9.58
CA LEU A 100 24.65 38.96 9.10
C LEU A 100 23.91 39.58 10.30
N ARG A 101 23.87 40.91 10.37
CA ARG A 101 23.03 41.65 11.32
C ARG A 101 21.71 42.03 10.63
N ILE A 102 20.63 41.40 11.05
CA ILE A 102 19.28 41.69 10.56
C ILE A 102 18.73 42.85 11.38
N ASN A 103 18.59 44.02 10.76
CA ASN A 103 18.12 45.23 11.45
C ASN A 103 16.60 45.46 11.26
N ALA A 104 15.96 44.83 10.27
CA ALA A 104 14.51 44.85 10.01
C ALA A 104 14.11 43.74 9.01
N PRO A 105 12.82 43.32 8.96
CA PRO A 105 12.33 42.43 7.90
C PRO A 105 12.26 43.15 6.54
N ASN A 106 12.57 42.44 5.44
CA ASN A 106 12.53 42.92 4.04
C ASN A 106 13.45 44.09 3.66
N VAL A 107 14.74 44.02 4.00
CA VAL A 107 15.75 44.94 3.44
C VAL A 107 16.76 44.13 2.63
N LEU A 108 16.41 43.89 1.37
CA LEU A 108 17.31 43.44 0.29
C LEU A 108 17.28 44.49 -0.80
#